data_AF-A0AAN4WT59-F1
#
_entry.id   AF-A0AAN4WT59-F1
#
_cell.length_a   1.000
_cell.length_b   1.000
_cell.length_c   1.000
_cell.angle_alpha   90.00
_cell.angle_beta   90.00
_cell.angle_gamma   90.00
#
_symmetry.space_group_name_H-M   'P 1'
#
loop_
_entity.id
_entity.type
_entity.pdbx_description
1 polymer ?
#
loop_
_entity_poly.entity_id
_entity_poly.type
_entity_poly.pdbx_seq_one_letter_code
_entity_poly.pdbx_strand_id
1 'polypeptide(L)'
;MDIQQLKLLAGRVRGLLEQSQHSVGHNQSLDLIAALPGLRNWPEVQAFPDRVATCQLDATSCSRLAFRLKKKFALDLPPQSILAALSPPDHTKPLDAPQIWPTGPAPGVYITDSQEAINALLERYEDATDGALVYAERAGNQWAGSIDLGEAGLWSNGLQRVPSGTLIVVGPLELDQQSWKESSSHLEMACLIAQGAAHRVAVLVKTPSPEAMFEDVQLMVRSVQSEGDDCHAALVGWVDSDGGLQPRQPFATPRPSLRHVRSIATAKAFPNPVKAALQKAVKGQKAGLLLFGSSQIHANSAIELVEASLALTEHAGPAARIMARHRSTPAKDWQVPPSIQQLPFLPSIESAYEQGYRRVVFEPTYTPSELLLEYSKEVMLISGTYGSDVDDIFMTVFRSGRLRRESDLLPEVIAILGAKNVPTKLGTVMVSDLYVRPRSNFAVPEEIEAAFQFLRENRVFQWEEEMKQLIDSNSVDIDTVKQALSRNRAVVEYLATLSGATQANDRLARA
;
A
#
# COMPACT_ATOMS: atom_id res chain seq x y z
N MET A 1 -11.71 5.90 -30.88
CA MET A 1 -10.60 6.20 -29.95
C MET A 1 -10.24 4.90 -29.27
N ASP A 2 -9.04 4.74 -28.74
CA ASP A 2 -8.74 3.60 -27.87
C ASP A 2 -8.75 4.03 -26.39
N ILE A 3 -8.67 3.05 -25.48
CA ILE A 3 -8.64 3.29 -24.04
C ILE A 3 -7.43 4.15 -23.65
N GLN A 4 -6.32 4.03 -24.38
CA GLN A 4 -5.10 4.79 -24.15
C GLN A 4 -5.27 6.27 -24.44
N GLN A 5 -5.84 6.60 -25.60
CA GLN A 5 -6.28 7.94 -25.95
C GLN A 5 -7.22 8.47 -24.88
N LEU A 6 -8.17 7.68 -24.38
CA LEU A 6 -9.07 8.12 -23.31
C LEU A 6 -8.33 8.44 -21.99
N LYS A 7 -7.36 7.62 -21.56
CA LYS A 7 -6.51 7.88 -20.39
C LYS A 7 -5.73 9.19 -20.56
N LEU A 8 -5.14 9.40 -21.74
CA LEU A 8 -4.42 10.63 -22.07
C LEU A 8 -5.35 11.86 -22.07
N LEU A 9 -6.57 11.73 -22.59
CA LEU A 9 -7.57 12.79 -22.58
C LEU A 9 -8.09 13.08 -21.15
N ALA A 10 -8.09 12.11 -20.24
CA ALA A 10 -8.43 12.32 -18.84
C ALA A 10 -7.45 13.29 -18.15
N GLY A 11 -6.16 13.21 -18.48
CA GLY A 11 -5.16 14.21 -18.06
C GLY A 11 -5.50 15.62 -18.56
N ARG A 12 -5.99 15.73 -19.81
CA ARG A 12 -6.43 17.01 -20.39
C ARG A 12 -7.64 17.60 -19.71
N VAL A 13 -8.64 16.77 -19.38
CA VAL A 13 -9.83 17.22 -18.62
C VAL A 13 -9.45 17.68 -17.21
N ARG A 14 -8.53 16.99 -16.55
CA ARG A 14 -8.01 17.42 -15.25
C ARG A 14 -7.34 18.79 -15.35
N GLY A 15 -6.44 19.00 -16.31
CA GLY A 15 -5.79 20.29 -16.49
C GLY A 15 -6.77 21.43 -16.80
N LEU A 16 -7.83 21.15 -17.56
CA LEU A 16 -8.89 22.13 -17.83
C LEU A 16 -9.69 22.51 -16.56
N LEU A 17 -9.89 21.55 -15.64
CA LEU A 17 -10.51 21.79 -14.36
C LEU A 17 -9.59 22.57 -13.40
N GLU A 18 -8.30 22.26 -13.38
CA GLU A 18 -7.31 22.98 -12.58
C GLU A 18 -7.20 24.44 -12.98
N GLN A 19 -7.19 24.75 -14.30
CA GLN A 19 -7.27 26.13 -14.82
C GLN A 19 -8.52 26.89 -14.34
N SER A 20 -9.57 26.14 -14.03
CA SER A 20 -10.85 26.67 -13.54
C SER A 20 -10.98 26.58 -12.03
N GLN A 21 -9.87 26.39 -11.29
CA GLN A 21 -9.80 26.28 -9.83
C GLN A 21 -10.54 25.07 -9.24
N HIS A 22 -10.69 24.00 -10.01
CA HIS A 22 -11.24 22.72 -9.56
C HIS A 22 -10.14 21.65 -9.54
N SER A 23 -9.70 21.26 -8.34
CA SER A 23 -8.77 20.14 -8.17
C SER A 23 -9.53 18.81 -8.21
N VAL A 24 -9.07 17.88 -9.04
CA VAL A 24 -9.61 16.51 -9.15
C VAL A 24 -8.50 15.49 -9.18
N GLY A 25 -8.68 14.38 -8.48
CA GLY A 25 -7.73 13.26 -8.49
C GLY A 25 -7.79 12.46 -9.79
N HIS A 26 -6.77 11.64 -10.05
CA HIS A 26 -6.66 10.82 -11.27
C HIS A 26 -7.89 9.92 -11.52
N ASN A 27 -8.35 9.17 -10.52
CA ASN A 27 -9.54 8.32 -10.68
C ASN A 27 -10.80 9.14 -11.01
N GLN A 28 -10.90 10.36 -10.48
CA GLN A 28 -12.02 11.24 -10.78
C GLN A 28 -11.93 11.76 -12.22
N SER A 29 -10.73 12.09 -12.72
CA SER A 29 -10.57 12.52 -14.11
C SER A 29 -10.88 11.40 -15.11
N LEU A 30 -10.52 10.15 -14.78
CA LEU A 30 -10.94 8.96 -15.54
C LEU A 30 -12.47 8.78 -15.54
N ASP A 31 -13.13 8.99 -14.41
CA ASP A 31 -14.61 8.94 -14.35
C ASP A 31 -15.27 10.07 -15.15
N LEU A 32 -14.62 11.22 -15.25
CA LEU A 32 -15.11 12.34 -16.05
C LEU A 32 -14.95 12.06 -17.53
N ILE A 33 -13.80 11.54 -17.97
CA ILE A 33 -13.54 11.29 -19.40
C ILE A 33 -14.45 10.20 -19.97
N ALA A 34 -14.95 9.29 -19.14
CA ALA A 34 -15.95 8.30 -19.53
C ALA A 34 -17.20 8.92 -20.20
N ALA A 35 -17.45 10.22 -20.00
CA ALA A 35 -18.53 10.95 -20.67
C ALA A 35 -18.37 10.97 -22.20
N LEU A 36 -17.15 10.99 -22.71
CA LEU A 36 -16.88 11.05 -24.15
C LEU A 36 -17.55 9.90 -24.91
N PRO A 37 -17.32 8.61 -24.55
CA PRO A 37 -18.06 7.48 -25.14
C PRO A 37 -19.51 7.35 -24.63
N GLY A 38 -19.99 8.25 -23.77
CA GLY A 38 -21.33 8.20 -23.18
C GLY A 38 -21.48 7.18 -22.06
N LEU A 39 -20.40 6.92 -21.32
CA LEU A 39 -20.33 5.97 -20.20
C LEU A 39 -20.28 6.72 -18.87
N ARG A 40 -20.74 6.09 -17.79
CA ARG A 40 -20.96 6.77 -16.50
C ARG A 40 -19.68 6.98 -15.70
N ASN A 41 -18.73 6.05 -15.78
CA ASN A 41 -17.51 6.03 -14.98
C ASN A 41 -16.44 5.16 -15.67
N TRP A 42 -15.24 5.14 -15.10
CA TRP A 42 -14.12 4.38 -15.65
C TRP A 42 -14.35 2.86 -15.71
N PRO A 43 -14.99 2.21 -14.70
CA PRO A 43 -15.35 0.80 -14.82
C PRO A 43 -16.21 0.45 -16.03
N GLU A 44 -17.14 1.32 -16.43
CA GLU A 44 -17.92 1.12 -17.66
C GLU A 44 -17.06 1.26 -18.92
N VAL A 45 -16.06 2.15 -18.93
CA VAL A 45 -15.10 2.27 -20.04
C VAL A 45 -14.38 0.94 -20.25
N GLN A 46 -13.95 0.30 -19.16
CA GLN A 46 -13.31 -1.01 -19.20
C GLN A 46 -14.27 -2.13 -19.62
N ALA A 47 -15.54 -2.07 -19.19
CA ALA A 47 -16.54 -3.09 -19.53
C ALA A 47 -17.07 -3.00 -20.99
N PHE A 48 -16.90 -1.86 -21.67
CA PHE A 48 -17.43 -1.63 -23.02
C PHE A 48 -16.36 -1.07 -23.98
N PRO A 49 -15.27 -1.81 -24.26
CA PRO A 49 -14.19 -1.35 -25.12
C PRO A 49 -14.66 -1.00 -26.55
N ASP A 50 -15.65 -1.72 -27.09
CA ASP A 50 -16.23 -1.43 -28.41
C ASP A 50 -16.89 -0.05 -28.49
N ARG A 51 -17.46 0.43 -27.37
CA ARG A 51 -18.03 1.79 -27.30
C ARG A 51 -16.94 2.86 -27.28
N VAL A 52 -15.78 2.55 -26.72
CA VAL A 52 -14.61 3.43 -26.76
C VAL A 52 -14.05 3.47 -28.18
N ALA A 53 -13.87 2.30 -28.80
CA ALA A 53 -13.39 2.12 -30.17
C ALA A 53 -14.21 2.94 -31.17
N THR A 54 -15.54 2.86 -31.07
CA THR A 54 -16.49 3.58 -31.95
C THR A 54 -16.63 5.07 -31.62
N CYS A 55 -16.17 5.52 -30.46
CA CYS A 55 -16.22 6.93 -30.08
C CYS A 55 -15.14 7.73 -30.82
N GLN A 56 -15.54 8.83 -31.45
CA GLN A 56 -14.63 9.81 -32.04
C GLN A 56 -14.58 11.05 -31.15
N LEU A 57 -13.43 11.73 -31.11
CA LEU A 57 -13.31 13.02 -30.45
C LEU A 57 -13.87 14.11 -31.38
N ASP A 58 -15.14 14.42 -31.18
CA ASP A 58 -15.94 15.33 -31.99
C ASP A 58 -16.84 16.22 -31.11
N ALA A 59 -17.60 17.13 -31.73
CA ALA A 59 -18.52 18.00 -30.99
C ALA A 59 -19.58 17.21 -30.18
N THR A 60 -19.98 16.02 -30.64
CA THR A 60 -21.00 15.19 -30.00
C THR A 60 -20.51 14.57 -28.70
N SER A 61 -19.33 13.94 -28.73
CA SER A 61 -18.64 13.40 -27.56
C SER A 61 -18.26 14.52 -26.58
N CYS A 62 -17.73 15.65 -27.06
CA CYS A 62 -17.45 16.82 -26.23
C CYS A 62 -18.70 17.43 -25.60
N SER A 63 -19.88 17.35 -26.24
CA SER A 63 -21.15 17.79 -25.64
C SER A 63 -21.55 16.96 -24.42
N ARG A 64 -21.31 15.65 -24.46
CA ARG A 64 -21.56 14.76 -23.31
C ARG A 64 -20.64 15.10 -22.14
N LEU A 65 -19.39 15.41 -22.42
CA LEU A 65 -18.45 15.88 -21.41
C LEU A 65 -18.82 17.28 -20.88
N ALA A 66 -19.17 18.23 -21.76
CA ALA A 66 -19.65 19.56 -21.37
C ALA A 66 -20.79 19.47 -20.36
N PHE A 67 -21.79 18.62 -20.66
CA PHE A 67 -22.90 18.36 -19.77
C PHE A 67 -22.45 17.81 -18.41
N ARG A 68 -21.47 16.90 -18.39
CA ARG A 68 -20.93 16.34 -17.14
C ARG A 68 -20.17 17.38 -16.32
N LEU A 69 -19.35 18.21 -16.96
CA LEU A 69 -18.59 19.27 -16.30
C LEU A 69 -19.53 20.35 -15.73
N LYS A 70 -20.55 20.76 -16.49
CA LYS A 70 -21.60 21.67 -16.02
C LYS A 70 -22.34 21.11 -14.81
N LYS A 71 -22.73 19.83 -14.86
CA LYS A 71 -23.48 19.19 -13.77
C LYS A 71 -22.65 19.00 -12.49
N LYS A 72 -21.37 18.62 -12.62
CA LYS A 72 -20.52 18.28 -11.45
C LYS A 72 -19.76 19.47 -10.88
N PHE A 73 -19.39 20.45 -11.71
CA PHE A 73 -18.49 21.55 -11.32
C PHE A 73 -19.05 22.93 -11.65
N ALA A 74 -20.31 23.04 -12.13
CA ALA A 74 -20.89 24.29 -12.60
C ALA A 74 -20.08 24.98 -13.73
N LEU A 75 -19.28 24.20 -14.46
CA LEU A 75 -18.40 24.68 -15.51
C LEU A 75 -19.13 24.68 -16.86
N ASP A 76 -19.54 25.85 -17.34
CA ASP A 76 -20.28 26.00 -18.60
C ASP A 76 -19.30 26.29 -19.75
N LEU A 77 -18.73 25.22 -20.31
CA LEU A 77 -17.87 25.31 -21.50
C LEU A 77 -18.61 24.82 -22.74
N PRO A 78 -18.55 25.56 -23.86
CA PRO A 78 -19.14 25.10 -25.09
C PRO A 78 -18.38 23.86 -25.62
N PRO A 79 -19.07 22.91 -26.27
CA PRO A 79 -18.45 21.69 -26.78
C PRO A 79 -17.24 21.95 -27.69
N GLN A 80 -17.23 23.06 -28.45
CA GLN A 80 -16.09 23.43 -29.30
C GLN A 80 -14.86 23.84 -28.49
N SER A 81 -15.01 24.52 -27.36
CA SER A 81 -13.87 24.86 -26.49
C SER A 81 -13.30 23.63 -25.81
N ILE A 82 -14.17 22.69 -25.40
CA ILE A 82 -13.73 21.38 -24.89
C ILE A 82 -13.04 20.61 -26.00
N LEU A 83 -13.60 20.58 -27.21
CA LEU A 83 -13.00 19.93 -28.35
C LEU A 83 -11.63 20.54 -28.66
N ALA A 84 -11.46 21.86 -28.63
CA ALA A 84 -10.16 22.50 -28.83
C ALA A 84 -9.16 22.19 -27.71
N ALA A 85 -9.60 22.08 -26.46
CA ALA A 85 -8.75 21.73 -25.33
C ALA A 85 -8.35 20.24 -25.32
N LEU A 86 -9.25 19.37 -25.77
CA LEU A 86 -9.04 17.92 -25.82
C LEU A 86 -8.42 17.46 -27.13
N SER A 87 -8.64 18.19 -28.22
CA SER A 87 -8.01 17.89 -29.50
C SER A 87 -6.52 18.09 -29.36
N PRO A 88 -5.69 17.11 -29.77
CA PRO A 88 -4.28 17.38 -29.96
C PRO A 88 -4.14 18.58 -30.89
N PRO A 89 -3.21 19.53 -30.63
CA PRO A 89 -2.82 20.44 -31.70
C PRO A 89 -2.47 19.58 -32.91
N ASP A 90 -3.02 19.91 -34.08
CA ASP A 90 -3.12 19.05 -35.26
C ASP A 90 -2.03 17.98 -35.35
N HIS A 91 -2.45 16.71 -35.38
CA HIS A 91 -1.60 15.58 -35.72
C HIS A 91 -1.26 15.58 -37.22
N THR A 92 -0.48 16.56 -37.61
CA THR A 92 0.71 16.27 -38.39
C THR A 92 1.86 16.76 -37.53
N LYS A 93 2.40 15.90 -36.64
CA LYS A 93 3.84 16.00 -36.43
C LYS A 93 4.39 15.78 -37.85
N PRO A 94 5.04 16.77 -38.48
CA PRO A 94 5.71 16.47 -39.73
C PRO A 94 6.59 15.24 -39.50
N LEU A 95 6.75 14.39 -40.51
CA LEU A 95 7.77 13.33 -40.47
C LEU A 95 9.17 13.90 -40.10
N ASP A 96 9.32 15.23 -40.19
CA ASP A 96 10.46 16.06 -39.80
C ASP A 96 10.31 16.78 -38.43
N ALA A 97 9.42 16.35 -37.53
CA ALA A 97 9.41 16.91 -36.17
C ALA A 97 10.79 16.64 -35.53
N PRO A 98 11.50 17.66 -35.01
CA PRO A 98 12.87 17.50 -34.56
C PRO A 98 12.93 16.41 -33.49
N GLN A 99 13.72 15.37 -33.73
CA GLN A 99 13.99 14.35 -32.74
C GLN A 99 15.13 14.84 -31.86
N ILE A 100 14.90 14.84 -30.55
CA ILE A 100 15.96 15.11 -29.59
C ILE A 100 16.71 13.79 -29.36
N TRP A 101 18.03 13.86 -29.45
CA TRP A 101 18.91 12.73 -29.30
C TRP A 101 18.59 11.55 -30.25
N PRO A 102 18.62 11.74 -31.58
CA PRO A 102 18.26 10.71 -32.55
C PRO A 102 19.24 9.52 -32.54
N THR A 103 20.52 9.78 -32.23
CA THR A 103 21.57 8.78 -32.06
C THR A 103 21.58 8.15 -30.66
N GLY A 104 20.69 8.59 -29.78
CA GLY A 104 20.60 8.10 -28.40
C GLY A 104 19.99 6.71 -28.29
N PRO A 105 19.98 6.13 -27.07
CA PRO A 105 19.37 4.84 -26.77
C PRO A 105 17.89 4.75 -27.18
N ALA A 106 17.29 3.56 -27.23
CA ALA A 106 15.89 3.44 -27.64
C ALA A 106 14.93 4.23 -26.71
N PRO A 107 13.82 4.79 -27.21
CA PRO A 107 12.74 5.26 -26.36
C PRO A 107 12.21 4.15 -25.45
N GLY A 108 11.80 4.52 -24.24
CA GLY A 108 11.42 3.55 -23.23
C GLY A 108 11.63 4.02 -21.81
N VAL A 109 11.23 3.17 -20.86
CA VAL A 109 11.42 3.37 -19.44
C VAL A 109 12.70 2.67 -18.99
N TYR A 110 13.55 3.42 -18.29
CA TYR A 110 14.83 3.00 -17.74
C TYR A 110 14.83 3.22 -16.23
N ILE A 111 15.15 2.18 -15.46
CA ILE A 111 15.06 2.22 -13.99
C ILE A 111 16.45 2.36 -13.36
N THR A 112 16.55 3.11 -12.27
CA THR A 112 17.74 3.13 -11.40
C THR A 112 17.35 3.37 -9.96
N ASP A 113 18.17 2.91 -9.03
CA ASP A 113 18.09 3.20 -7.60
C ASP A 113 19.12 4.23 -7.12
N SER A 114 19.93 4.78 -8.03
CA SER A 114 21.01 5.73 -7.74
C SER A 114 20.71 7.13 -8.27
N GLN A 115 20.78 8.12 -7.36
CA GLN A 115 20.70 9.53 -7.75
C GLN A 115 21.95 9.96 -8.54
N GLU A 116 23.11 9.37 -8.26
CA GLU A 116 24.36 9.60 -8.97
C GLU A 116 24.25 9.17 -10.44
N ALA A 117 23.62 8.03 -10.72
CA ALA A 117 23.32 7.59 -12.08
C ALA A 117 22.39 8.56 -12.83
N ILE A 118 21.40 9.13 -12.15
CA ILE A 118 20.54 10.19 -12.72
C ILE A 118 21.35 11.45 -13.04
N ASN A 119 22.23 11.89 -12.14
CA ASN A 119 23.07 13.07 -12.36
C ASN A 119 24.02 12.86 -13.56
N ALA A 120 24.67 11.69 -13.64
CA ALA A 120 25.53 11.33 -14.77
C ALA A 120 24.74 11.24 -16.09
N LEU A 121 23.49 10.76 -16.05
CA LEU A 121 22.61 10.73 -17.23
C LEU A 121 22.27 12.14 -17.72
N LEU A 122 22.02 13.07 -16.81
CA LEU A 122 21.72 14.47 -17.14
C LEU A 122 22.92 15.15 -17.81
N GLU A 123 24.13 14.98 -17.25
CA GLU A 123 25.39 15.45 -17.84
C GLU A 123 25.57 14.90 -19.26
N ARG A 124 25.43 13.59 -19.42
CA ARG A 124 25.60 12.91 -20.70
C ARG A 124 24.56 13.34 -21.73
N TYR A 125 23.32 13.56 -21.30
CA TYR A 125 22.26 14.03 -22.18
C TYR A 125 22.52 15.46 -22.66
N GLU A 126 22.95 16.36 -21.76
CA GLU A 126 23.33 17.73 -22.10
C GLU A 126 24.45 17.76 -23.14
N ASP A 127 25.52 17.00 -22.93
CA ASP A 127 26.64 16.86 -23.87
C ASP A 127 26.20 16.30 -25.23
N ALA A 128 25.33 15.29 -25.22
CA ALA A 128 24.91 14.60 -26.44
C ALA A 128 23.85 15.36 -27.26
N THR A 129 23.21 16.38 -26.67
CA THR A 129 22.08 17.10 -27.28
C THR A 129 22.33 18.60 -27.42
N ASP A 130 23.54 19.06 -27.08
CA ASP A 130 23.92 20.48 -27.09
C ASP A 130 22.99 21.33 -26.22
N GLY A 131 22.70 20.82 -25.00
CA GLY A 131 21.86 21.51 -24.02
C GLY A 131 20.35 21.44 -24.26
N ALA A 132 19.84 20.33 -24.83
CA ALA A 132 18.39 20.17 -24.96
C ALA A 132 17.68 20.14 -23.60
N LEU A 133 16.45 20.62 -23.58
CA LEU A 133 15.63 20.66 -22.37
C LEU A 133 15.37 19.24 -21.84
N VAL A 134 15.47 19.10 -20.52
CA VAL A 134 15.06 17.93 -19.76
C VAL A 134 13.76 18.25 -19.04
N TYR A 135 12.83 17.31 -18.96
CA TYR A 135 11.66 17.45 -18.08
C TYR A 135 11.86 16.57 -16.86
N ALA A 136 11.66 17.12 -15.67
CA ALA A 136 11.95 16.39 -14.45
C ALA A 136 10.87 16.55 -13.38
N GLU A 137 10.73 15.52 -12.56
CA GLU A 137 10.18 15.59 -11.22
C GLU A 137 11.34 15.43 -10.23
N ARG A 138 11.28 16.16 -9.11
CA ARG A 138 12.13 16.05 -7.90
C ARG A 138 13.57 15.60 -8.16
N ALA A 139 13.83 14.30 -8.37
CA ALA A 139 15.13 13.70 -8.69
C ALA A 139 15.93 14.43 -9.78
N GLY A 140 15.28 15.03 -10.78
CA GLY A 140 15.97 15.80 -11.82
C GLY A 140 15.90 17.33 -11.66
N ASN A 141 15.10 17.84 -10.72
CA ASN A 141 14.79 19.29 -10.62
C ASN A 141 15.98 20.15 -10.20
N GLN A 142 17.05 19.55 -9.68
CA GLN A 142 18.27 20.27 -9.31
C GLN A 142 19.16 20.58 -10.52
N TRP A 143 18.86 20.02 -11.69
CA TRP A 143 19.62 20.26 -12.92
C TRP A 143 19.24 21.60 -13.54
N ALA A 144 20.23 22.42 -13.90
CA ALA A 144 20.00 23.76 -14.42
C ALA A 144 19.20 23.77 -15.74
N GLY A 145 19.37 22.74 -16.57
CA GLY A 145 18.62 22.54 -17.83
C GLY A 145 17.26 21.85 -17.69
N SER A 146 16.80 21.59 -16.45
CA SER A 146 15.53 20.91 -16.22
C SER A 146 14.33 21.87 -16.17
N ILE A 147 13.22 21.41 -16.75
CA ILE A 147 11.89 21.98 -16.58
C ILE A 147 11.16 21.13 -15.56
N ASP A 148 10.81 21.73 -14.43
CA ASP A 148 9.98 21.10 -13.41
C ASP A 148 8.59 20.79 -13.96
N LEU A 149 8.19 19.52 -13.87
CA LEU A 149 6.86 19.06 -14.26
C LEU A 149 5.76 19.50 -13.30
N GLY A 150 6.12 20.03 -12.11
CA GLY A 150 5.20 20.61 -11.15
C GLY A 150 4.18 19.60 -10.60
N GLU A 151 3.06 20.10 -10.07
CA GLU A 151 2.05 19.27 -9.37
C GLU A 151 1.34 18.26 -10.30
N ALA A 152 1.32 18.51 -11.60
CA ALA A 152 0.73 17.61 -12.58
C ALA A 152 1.68 16.46 -12.97
N GLY A 153 3.00 16.63 -12.78
CA GLY A 153 3.99 15.60 -13.07
C GLY A 153 3.88 15.04 -14.49
N LEU A 154 3.99 13.71 -14.59
CA LEU A 154 3.74 12.95 -15.83
C LEU A 154 2.33 13.14 -16.42
N TRP A 155 1.33 13.56 -15.64
CA TRP A 155 -0.01 13.84 -16.17
C TRP A 155 -0.12 15.21 -16.84
N SER A 156 0.98 15.97 -16.94
CA SER A 156 1.01 17.25 -17.63
C SER A 156 0.76 17.10 -19.13
N ASN A 157 -0.22 17.86 -19.64
CA ASN A 157 -0.54 17.92 -21.06
C ASN A 157 0.60 18.50 -21.92
N GLY A 158 1.53 19.23 -21.29
CA GLY A 158 2.71 19.78 -21.95
C GLY A 158 3.60 18.70 -22.56
N LEU A 159 3.70 17.53 -21.90
CA LEU A 159 4.59 16.44 -22.30
C LEU A 159 4.25 15.82 -23.67
N GLN A 160 3.00 15.95 -24.12
CA GLN A 160 2.60 15.48 -25.45
C GLN A 160 3.07 16.40 -26.58
N ARG A 161 3.37 17.65 -26.27
CA ARG A 161 3.88 18.65 -27.22
C ARG A 161 5.41 18.66 -27.29
N VAL A 162 6.06 17.92 -26.39
CA VAL A 162 7.51 17.80 -26.31
C VAL A 162 8.03 17.02 -27.54
N PRO A 163 9.15 17.44 -28.14
CA PRO A 163 9.83 16.71 -29.21
C PRO A 163 10.10 15.25 -28.84
N SER A 164 9.96 14.33 -29.80
CA SER A 164 10.24 12.91 -29.54
C SER A 164 11.70 12.69 -29.17
N GLY A 165 11.96 11.71 -28.31
CA GLY A 165 13.29 11.38 -27.83
C GLY A 165 13.78 12.26 -26.67
N THR A 166 12.98 13.21 -26.20
CA THR A 166 13.30 13.99 -25.00
C THR A 166 13.48 13.08 -23.79
N LEU A 167 14.47 13.45 -22.95
CA LEU A 167 14.69 12.85 -21.66
C LEU A 167 13.68 13.40 -20.63
N ILE A 168 13.00 12.48 -19.95
CA ILE A 168 12.12 12.76 -18.82
C ILE A 168 12.69 12.02 -17.60
N VAL A 169 12.85 12.71 -16.47
CA VAL A 169 13.32 12.14 -15.21
C VAL A 169 12.17 12.12 -14.20
N VAL A 170 11.90 10.95 -13.62
CA VAL A 170 10.77 10.70 -12.72
C VAL A 170 11.28 10.16 -11.39
N GLY A 171 10.61 10.54 -10.30
CA GLY A 171 10.88 10.01 -8.98
C GLY A 171 11.64 10.99 -8.06
N PRO A 172 12.11 10.53 -6.89
CA PRO A 172 12.14 9.12 -6.48
C PRO A 172 10.74 8.55 -6.26
N LEU A 173 10.45 7.41 -6.87
CA LEU A 173 9.28 6.59 -6.56
C LEU A 173 9.61 5.67 -5.38
N GLU A 174 8.80 5.75 -4.33
CA GLU A 174 8.99 4.98 -3.11
C GLU A 174 8.30 3.61 -3.26
N LEU A 175 9.11 2.55 -3.31
CA LEU A 175 8.61 1.17 -3.33
C LEU A 175 8.48 0.66 -1.89
N ASP A 176 7.32 0.95 -1.31
CA ASP A 176 6.89 0.49 -0.01
C ASP A 176 5.37 0.21 -0.02
N GLN A 177 4.85 -0.40 1.06
CA GLN A 177 3.46 -0.82 1.11
C GLN A 177 2.48 0.35 1.01
N GLN A 178 2.81 1.50 1.62
CA GLN A 178 1.98 2.70 1.61
C GLN A 178 1.84 3.27 0.19
N SER A 179 2.95 3.32 -0.54
CA SER A 179 3.08 4.03 -1.81
C SER A 179 2.95 3.11 -3.03
N TRP A 180 2.86 1.79 -2.83
CA TRP A 180 2.84 0.77 -3.88
C TRP A 180 1.86 1.09 -5.02
N LYS A 181 0.60 1.39 -4.68
CA LYS A 181 -0.44 1.69 -5.67
C LYS A 181 -0.17 2.98 -6.44
N GLU A 182 0.26 4.02 -5.74
CA GLU A 182 0.56 5.32 -6.35
C GLU A 182 1.77 5.23 -7.28
N SER A 183 2.84 4.60 -6.83
CA SER A 183 4.04 4.38 -7.64
C SER A 183 3.76 3.45 -8.82
N SER A 184 2.87 2.47 -8.68
CA SER A 184 2.44 1.64 -9.82
C SER A 184 1.73 2.47 -10.88
N SER A 185 0.88 3.41 -10.47
CA SER A 185 0.18 4.34 -11.39
C SER A 185 1.15 5.32 -12.07
N HIS A 186 2.20 5.76 -11.38
CA HIS A 186 3.26 6.60 -11.97
C HIS A 186 4.08 5.81 -13.01
N LEU A 187 4.44 4.57 -12.70
CA LEU A 187 5.14 3.69 -13.63
C LEU A 187 4.30 3.37 -14.87
N GLU A 188 2.99 3.15 -14.71
CA GLU A 188 2.07 3.00 -15.85
C GLU A 188 2.12 4.24 -16.74
N MET A 189 1.97 5.44 -16.17
CA MET A 189 1.99 6.67 -16.95
C MET A 189 3.34 6.91 -17.64
N ALA A 190 4.46 6.58 -16.98
CA ALA A 190 5.79 6.62 -17.59
C ALA A 190 5.86 5.71 -18.83
N CYS A 191 5.31 4.49 -18.75
CA CYS A 191 5.23 3.56 -19.87
C CYS A 191 4.39 4.14 -21.03
N LEU A 192 3.23 4.72 -20.72
CA LEU A 192 2.34 5.31 -21.73
C LEU A 192 2.98 6.50 -22.45
N ILE A 193 3.71 7.34 -21.73
CA ILE A 193 4.42 8.49 -22.29
C ILE A 193 5.58 8.03 -23.17
N ALA A 194 6.35 7.04 -22.71
CA ALA A 194 7.44 6.48 -23.49
C ALA A 194 6.95 5.89 -24.82
N GLN A 195 5.85 5.13 -24.81
CA GLN A 195 5.27 4.53 -26.01
C GLN A 195 4.59 5.54 -26.93
N GLY A 196 3.74 6.42 -26.38
CA GLY A 196 2.91 7.31 -27.16
C GLY A 196 3.67 8.46 -27.82
N ALA A 197 4.76 8.93 -27.21
CA ALA A 197 5.53 10.07 -27.70
C ALA A 197 6.99 9.75 -28.06
N ALA A 198 7.39 8.47 -27.94
CA ALA A 198 8.76 8.01 -28.17
C ALA A 198 9.79 8.75 -27.30
N HIS A 199 9.46 8.96 -26.02
CA HIS A 199 10.34 9.60 -25.04
C HIS A 199 11.23 8.59 -24.31
N ARG A 200 12.30 9.10 -23.69
CA ARG A 200 13.18 8.32 -22.80
C ARG A 200 12.85 8.73 -21.38
N VAL A 201 12.31 7.81 -20.59
CA VAL A 201 11.90 8.08 -19.22
C VAL A 201 12.84 7.37 -18.26
N ALA A 202 13.66 8.13 -17.56
CA ALA A 202 14.51 7.62 -16.48
C ALA A 202 13.74 7.73 -15.15
N VAL A 203 13.59 6.61 -14.44
CA VAL A 203 12.84 6.55 -13.19
C VAL A 203 13.80 6.19 -12.07
N LEU A 204 13.95 7.11 -11.12
CA LEU A 204 14.60 6.84 -9.85
C LEU A 204 13.61 6.13 -8.93
N VAL A 205 13.99 4.97 -8.40
CA VAL A 205 13.20 4.24 -7.42
C VAL A 205 13.96 4.10 -6.11
N LYS A 206 13.23 4.05 -4.99
CA LYS A 206 13.75 3.71 -3.67
C LYS A 206 13.10 2.42 -3.22
N THR A 207 13.91 1.40 -2.95
CA THR A 207 13.41 0.07 -2.59
C THR A 207 14.27 -0.55 -1.50
N PRO A 208 13.69 -1.33 -0.57
CA PRO A 208 14.47 -2.14 0.37
C PRO A 208 15.18 -3.33 -0.29
N SER A 209 14.81 -3.70 -1.52
CA SER A 209 15.36 -4.86 -2.24
C SER A 209 15.83 -4.50 -3.66
N PRO A 210 16.96 -3.77 -3.80
CA PRO A 210 17.53 -3.40 -5.10
C PRO A 210 17.75 -4.58 -6.06
N GLU A 211 18.07 -5.76 -5.51
CA GLU A 211 18.33 -6.98 -6.28
C GLU A 211 17.11 -7.53 -7.04
N ALA A 212 15.90 -7.16 -6.60
CA ALA A 212 14.63 -7.60 -7.21
C ALA A 212 13.85 -6.41 -7.82
N MET A 213 14.51 -5.26 -7.96
CA MET A 213 13.89 -4.00 -8.38
C MET A 213 13.17 -4.11 -9.73
N PHE A 214 13.79 -4.74 -10.72
CA PHE A 214 13.19 -4.87 -12.05
C PHE A 214 11.96 -5.78 -12.04
N GLU A 215 12.02 -6.86 -11.28
CA GLU A 215 10.92 -7.80 -11.09
C GLU A 215 9.75 -7.14 -10.34
N ASP A 216 10.04 -6.26 -9.37
CA ASP A 216 9.03 -5.47 -8.67
C ASP A 216 8.42 -4.39 -9.56
N VAL A 217 9.22 -3.65 -10.33
CA VAL A 217 8.71 -2.68 -11.31
C VAL A 217 7.82 -3.37 -12.36
N GLN A 218 8.24 -4.53 -12.86
CA GLN A 218 7.42 -5.31 -13.79
C GLN A 218 6.09 -5.74 -13.14
N LEU A 219 6.13 -6.23 -11.91
CA LEU A 219 4.93 -6.60 -11.16
C LEU A 219 3.97 -5.41 -11.00
N MET A 220 4.51 -4.25 -10.62
CA MET A 220 3.74 -3.02 -10.45
C MET A 220 3.04 -2.61 -11.75
N VAL A 221 3.76 -2.53 -12.87
CA VAL A 221 3.17 -2.19 -14.17
C VAL A 221 2.09 -3.19 -14.58
N ARG A 222 2.34 -4.50 -14.39
CA ARG A 222 1.34 -5.54 -14.69
C ARG A 222 0.10 -5.48 -13.81
N SER A 223 0.23 -5.00 -12.57
CA SER A 223 -0.89 -4.91 -11.63
C SER A 223 -1.89 -3.79 -11.97
N VAL A 224 -1.48 -2.80 -12.75
CA VAL A 224 -2.31 -1.63 -13.12
C VAL A 224 -2.65 -1.54 -14.61
N GLN A 225 -1.96 -2.29 -15.47
CA GLN A 225 -2.25 -2.32 -16.91
C GLN A 225 -3.71 -2.73 -17.17
N SER A 226 -4.40 -2.06 -18.10
CA SER A 226 -5.76 -2.46 -18.50
C SER A 226 -5.71 -3.57 -19.55
N GLU A 227 -6.76 -4.37 -19.66
CA GLU A 227 -6.84 -5.42 -20.69
C GLU A 227 -6.69 -4.81 -22.10
N GLY A 228 -5.70 -5.30 -22.86
CA GLY A 228 -5.34 -4.80 -24.19
C GLY A 228 -4.17 -3.81 -24.21
N ASP A 229 -3.68 -3.37 -23.06
CA ASP A 229 -2.49 -2.53 -22.94
C ASP A 229 -1.22 -3.39 -22.89
N ASP A 230 -0.17 -2.99 -23.62
CA ASP A 230 1.16 -3.59 -23.51
C ASP A 230 2.15 -2.58 -22.90
N CYS A 231 1.78 -1.99 -21.76
CA CYS A 231 2.68 -1.10 -21.00
C CYS A 231 3.99 -1.81 -20.64
N HIS A 232 3.94 -3.14 -20.49
CA HIS A 232 5.11 -3.97 -20.21
C HIS A 232 6.20 -3.84 -21.29
N ALA A 233 5.83 -3.72 -22.57
CA ALA A 233 6.79 -3.50 -23.66
C ALA A 233 7.53 -2.16 -23.59
N ALA A 234 7.03 -1.18 -22.82
CA ALA A 234 7.73 0.10 -22.61
C ALA A 234 8.92 -0.01 -21.65
N LEU A 235 9.00 -1.09 -20.86
CA LEU A 235 10.09 -1.31 -19.92
C LEU A 235 11.32 -1.82 -20.68
N VAL A 236 12.32 -0.94 -20.84
CA VAL A 236 13.45 -1.20 -21.74
C VAL A 236 14.72 -1.58 -21.00
N GLY A 237 15.02 -0.94 -19.88
CA GLY A 237 16.37 -1.04 -19.34
C GLY A 237 16.63 -0.38 -18.00
N TRP A 238 17.89 -0.03 -17.80
CA TRP A 238 18.38 0.61 -16.58
C TRP A 238 19.33 1.77 -16.89
N VAL A 239 19.51 2.66 -15.91
CA VAL A 239 20.51 3.73 -15.98
C VAL A 239 21.75 3.26 -15.24
N ASP A 240 22.88 3.15 -15.95
CA ASP A 240 24.15 2.76 -15.36
C ASP A 240 24.82 3.92 -14.57
N SER A 241 25.89 3.60 -13.83
CA SER A 241 26.60 4.58 -13.02
C SER A 241 27.23 5.71 -13.81
N ASP A 242 27.45 5.52 -15.12
CA ASP A 242 28.04 6.50 -16.03
C ASP A 242 26.93 7.25 -16.82
N GLY A 243 25.68 7.15 -16.37
CA GLY A 243 24.54 7.81 -16.99
C GLY A 243 24.09 7.20 -18.33
N GLY A 244 24.57 6.02 -18.68
CA GLY A 244 24.16 5.29 -19.88
C GLY A 244 22.78 4.65 -19.70
N LEU A 245 21.89 4.84 -20.68
CA LEU A 245 20.63 4.09 -20.76
C LEU A 245 20.89 2.75 -21.43
N GLN A 246 21.00 1.70 -20.62
CA GLN A 246 21.37 0.35 -21.07
C GLN A 246 20.12 -0.52 -21.25
N PRO A 247 19.93 -1.17 -22.41
CA PRO A 247 18.82 -2.10 -22.60
C PRO A 247 19.01 -3.34 -21.72
N ARG A 248 17.89 -3.89 -21.23
CA ARG A 248 17.86 -5.13 -20.44
C ARG A 248 16.86 -6.10 -21.06
N GLN A 249 17.36 -7.23 -21.57
CA GLN A 249 16.52 -8.28 -22.18
C GLN A 249 16.85 -9.66 -21.60
N PRO A 250 15.88 -10.37 -20.99
CA PRO A 250 14.54 -9.89 -20.64
C PRO A 250 14.61 -8.75 -19.59
N PHE A 251 13.62 -7.84 -19.57
CA PHE A 251 13.60 -6.71 -18.61
C PHE A 251 13.63 -7.20 -17.16
N ALA A 252 12.82 -8.21 -16.85
CA ALA A 252 12.83 -8.90 -15.57
C ALA A 252 13.33 -10.33 -15.78
N THR A 253 14.16 -10.78 -14.86
CA THR A 253 14.65 -12.15 -14.82
C THR A 253 13.79 -13.00 -13.88
N PRO A 254 13.87 -14.34 -13.94
CA PRO A 254 13.26 -15.16 -12.92
C PRO A 254 13.71 -14.68 -11.54
N ARG A 255 12.76 -14.46 -10.63
CA ARG A 255 13.06 -13.95 -9.29
C ARG A 255 14.09 -14.85 -8.60
N PRO A 256 15.03 -14.28 -7.82
CA PRO A 256 16.04 -15.07 -7.14
C PRO A 256 15.39 -16.14 -6.25
N SER A 257 16.07 -17.27 -6.10
CA SER A 257 15.60 -18.37 -5.27
C SER A 257 15.32 -17.89 -3.85
N LEU A 258 14.17 -18.29 -3.31
CA LEU A 258 13.75 -18.00 -1.94
C LEU A 258 14.90 -18.19 -0.94
N ARG A 259 15.25 -17.12 -0.23
CA ARG A 259 16.13 -17.21 0.93
C ARG A 259 15.32 -17.76 2.09
N HIS A 260 15.30 -19.09 2.22
CA HIS A 260 14.69 -19.71 3.39
C HIS A 260 15.59 -19.48 4.62
N VAL A 261 15.27 -18.45 5.39
CA VAL A 261 15.92 -18.20 6.67
C VAL A 261 15.20 -19.04 7.73
N ARG A 262 15.90 -20.06 8.25
CA ARG A 262 15.36 -20.87 9.34
C ARG A 262 15.04 -19.94 10.52
N SER A 263 13.86 -20.11 11.10
CA SER A 263 13.45 -19.25 12.20
C SER A 263 14.28 -19.55 13.44
N ILE A 264 14.89 -18.52 14.02
CA ILE A 264 15.48 -18.56 15.37
C ILE A 264 14.49 -18.05 16.43
N ALA A 265 13.25 -17.72 16.01
CA ALA A 265 12.24 -17.20 16.90
C ALA A 265 11.87 -18.24 17.96
N THR A 266 11.48 -17.76 19.14
CA THR A 266 11.01 -18.61 20.22
C THR A 266 9.62 -18.20 20.68
N ALA A 267 8.78 -19.18 21.00
CA ALA A 267 7.44 -18.93 21.51
C ALA A 267 7.44 -18.52 23.01
N LYS A 268 8.50 -17.87 23.51
CA LYS A 268 8.67 -17.53 24.93
C LYS A 268 7.83 -16.34 25.39
N ALA A 269 7.48 -15.43 24.47
CA ALA A 269 6.64 -14.28 24.79
C ALA A 269 5.20 -14.68 25.15
N PHE A 270 4.75 -15.88 24.76
CA PHE A 270 3.43 -16.38 25.12
C PHE A 270 3.46 -17.15 26.44
N PRO A 271 2.57 -16.84 27.41
CA PRO A 271 2.29 -17.71 28.54
C PRO A 271 1.87 -19.11 28.07
N ASN A 272 2.19 -20.14 28.84
CA ASN A 272 1.94 -21.54 28.43
C ASN A 272 0.48 -21.83 28.01
N PRO A 273 -0.57 -21.35 28.71
CA PRO A 273 -1.96 -21.58 28.29
C PRO A 273 -2.27 -20.94 26.93
N VAL A 274 -1.87 -19.68 26.74
CA VAL A 274 -2.04 -18.93 25.49
C VAL A 274 -1.27 -19.58 24.35
N LYS A 275 -0.02 -19.98 24.60
CA LYS A 275 0.82 -20.70 23.64
C LYS A 275 0.14 -21.99 23.17
N ALA A 276 -0.42 -22.78 24.08
CA ALA A 276 -1.10 -24.03 23.73
C ALA A 276 -2.36 -23.79 22.88
N ALA A 277 -3.15 -22.76 23.22
CA ALA A 277 -4.32 -22.37 22.44
C ALA A 277 -3.95 -21.90 21.04
N LEU A 278 -2.95 -21.01 20.91
CA LEU A 278 -2.45 -20.54 19.62
C LEU A 278 -1.88 -21.68 18.79
N GLN A 279 -1.05 -22.56 19.38
CA GLN A 279 -0.52 -23.75 18.71
C GLN A 279 -1.64 -24.62 18.13
N LYS A 280 -2.72 -24.82 18.89
CA LYS A 280 -3.89 -25.57 18.42
C LYS A 280 -4.64 -24.84 17.29
N ALA A 281 -4.72 -23.51 17.34
CA ALA A 281 -5.40 -22.69 16.34
C ALA A 281 -4.67 -22.67 15.00
N VAL A 282 -3.34 -22.50 15.03
CA VAL A 282 -2.51 -22.40 13.81
C VAL A 282 -2.15 -23.74 13.20
N LYS A 283 -2.30 -24.85 13.93
CA LYS A 283 -1.88 -26.18 13.47
C LYS A 283 -2.52 -26.54 12.11
N GLY A 284 -1.67 -26.66 11.09
CA GLY A 284 -2.07 -27.06 9.74
C GLY A 284 -2.67 -25.92 8.90
N GLN A 285 -2.76 -24.70 9.45
CA GLN A 285 -3.18 -23.51 8.71
C GLN A 285 -1.99 -22.99 7.90
N LYS A 286 -2.20 -22.75 6.61
CA LYS A 286 -1.18 -22.17 5.72
C LYS A 286 -1.42 -20.70 5.43
N ALA A 287 -2.64 -20.22 5.67
CA ALA A 287 -3.08 -18.88 5.33
C ALA A 287 -4.09 -18.38 6.38
N GLY A 288 -4.24 -17.06 6.45
CA GLY A 288 -5.13 -16.35 7.37
C GLY A 288 -4.40 -15.24 8.14
N LEU A 289 -5.11 -14.59 9.07
CA LEU A 289 -4.60 -13.45 9.83
C LEU A 289 -4.28 -13.83 11.27
N LEU A 290 -3.09 -13.43 11.73
CA LEU A 290 -2.67 -13.49 13.13
C LEU A 290 -2.37 -12.07 13.62
N LEU A 291 -3.22 -11.59 14.54
CA LEU A 291 -3.20 -10.20 14.98
C LEU A 291 -2.80 -10.13 16.44
N PHE A 292 -1.79 -9.31 16.73
CA PHE A 292 -1.23 -9.15 18.06
C PHE A 292 -1.30 -7.70 18.49
N GLY A 293 -1.66 -7.48 19.74
CA GLY A 293 -1.75 -6.17 20.36
C GLY A 293 -1.01 -6.11 21.68
N SER A 294 -0.47 -4.94 22.01
CA SER A 294 0.14 -4.67 23.31
C SER A 294 -0.36 -3.35 23.90
N SER A 295 -0.49 -3.32 25.22
CA SER A 295 -0.78 -2.09 25.97
C SER A 295 0.42 -1.13 26.04
N GLN A 296 1.61 -1.57 25.61
CA GLN A 296 2.81 -0.74 25.58
C GLN A 296 2.94 0.02 24.25
N ILE A 297 3.26 1.31 24.34
CA ILE A 297 3.45 2.16 23.18
C ILE A 297 4.92 2.13 22.80
N HIS A 298 5.23 1.38 21.74
CA HIS A 298 6.55 1.30 21.14
C HIS A 298 6.46 1.53 19.63
N ALA A 299 7.58 1.88 19.00
CA ALA A 299 7.65 2.06 17.54
C ALA A 299 7.23 0.78 16.79
N ASN A 300 7.56 -0.39 17.34
CA ASN A 300 7.13 -1.71 16.86
C ASN A 300 6.27 -2.37 17.96
N SER A 301 5.00 -2.00 18.04
CA SER A 301 4.10 -2.49 19.08
C SER A 301 3.82 -3.99 18.91
N ALA A 302 3.74 -4.71 20.03
CA ALA A 302 3.53 -6.17 20.07
C ALA A 302 4.56 -7.03 19.32
N ILE A 303 5.74 -6.48 18.99
CA ILE A 303 6.73 -7.16 18.13
C ILE A 303 7.25 -8.48 18.72
N GLU A 304 7.31 -8.62 20.04
CA GLU A 304 7.70 -9.86 20.72
C GLU A 304 6.65 -10.97 20.52
N LEU A 305 5.37 -10.60 20.42
CA LEU A 305 4.28 -11.55 20.11
C LEU A 305 4.30 -11.96 18.65
N VAL A 306 4.58 -11.01 17.74
CA VAL A 306 4.83 -11.28 16.32
C VAL A 306 5.99 -12.26 16.16
N GLU A 307 7.13 -12.00 16.80
CA GLU A 307 8.27 -12.91 16.83
C GLU A 307 7.85 -14.30 17.34
N ALA A 308 7.19 -14.37 18.49
CA ALA A 308 6.79 -15.65 19.07
C ALA A 308 5.86 -16.44 18.15
N SER A 309 5.01 -15.76 17.38
CA SER A 309 4.12 -16.40 16.39
C SER A 309 4.88 -17.02 15.21
N LEU A 310 6.05 -16.46 14.83
CA LEU A 310 6.87 -17.03 13.75
C LEU A 310 7.38 -18.44 14.10
N ALA A 311 7.62 -18.71 15.38
CA ALA A 311 8.00 -20.03 15.87
C ALA A 311 6.84 -21.05 15.79
N LEU A 312 5.59 -20.59 15.86
CA LEU A 312 4.41 -21.46 15.81
C LEU A 312 3.95 -21.77 14.38
N THR A 313 4.44 -21.00 13.41
CA THR A 313 3.90 -20.95 12.05
C THR A 313 4.87 -21.43 10.98
N GLU A 314 6.05 -21.95 11.35
CA GLU A 314 7.09 -22.37 10.39
C GLU A 314 6.58 -23.31 9.28
N HIS A 315 5.60 -24.17 9.62
CA HIS A 315 4.93 -25.08 8.69
C HIS A 315 4.14 -24.40 7.55
N ALA A 316 3.80 -23.11 7.67
CA ALA A 316 3.07 -22.36 6.64
C ALA A 316 3.97 -21.89 5.49
N GLY A 317 5.31 -21.96 5.65
CA GLY A 317 6.27 -21.66 4.58
C GLY A 317 7.29 -20.57 4.94
N PRO A 318 8.03 -20.05 3.94
CA PRO A 318 9.05 -19.03 4.17
C PRO A 318 8.41 -17.70 4.59
N ALA A 319 9.12 -16.98 5.47
CA ALA A 319 8.67 -15.71 6.03
C ALA A 319 9.45 -14.52 5.45
N ALA A 320 8.76 -13.41 5.23
CA ALA A 320 9.32 -12.11 4.92
C ALA A 320 8.66 -11.03 5.78
N ARG A 321 9.25 -9.83 5.80
CA ARG A 321 8.67 -8.64 6.41
C ARG A 321 8.57 -7.52 5.38
N ILE A 322 7.55 -6.69 5.51
CA ILE A 322 7.24 -5.63 4.54
C ILE A 322 7.68 -4.27 5.06
N MET A 323 8.29 -3.47 4.18
CA MET A 323 8.52 -2.05 4.43
C MET A 323 7.18 -1.32 4.34
N ALA A 324 6.67 -0.89 5.49
CA ALA A 324 5.37 -0.23 5.54
C ALA A 324 5.37 1.13 4.83
N ARG A 325 6.45 1.88 5.00
CA ARG A 325 6.69 3.19 4.37
C ARG A 325 8.17 3.55 4.44
N HIS A 326 8.62 4.47 3.58
CA HIS A 326 9.90 5.13 3.76
C HIS A 326 9.86 6.08 4.97
N ARG A 327 10.81 5.91 5.90
CA ARG A 327 10.94 6.73 7.11
C ARG A 327 12.08 7.72 6.96
N SER A 328 11.89 8.92 7.52
CA SER A 328 13.01 9.86 7.73
C SER A 328 14.07 9.33 8.71
N THR A 329 13.72 8.33 9.53
CA THR A 329 14.64 7.63 10.43
C THR A 329 14.59 6.12 10.16
N PRO A 330 15.37 5.61 9.18
CA PRO A 330 15.36 4.19 8.79
C PRO A 330 15.81 3.24 9.91
N ALA A 331 16.58 3.72 10.88
CA ALA A 331 17.02 2.94 12.04
C ALA A 331 15.85 2.30 12.82
N LYS A 332 14.65 2.91 12.80
CA LYS A 332 13.47 2.37 13.49
C LYS A 332 12.98 1.04 12.89
N ASP A 333 13.19 0.82 11.60
CA ASP A 333 12.81 -0.44 10.93
C ASP A 333 13.70 -1.62 11.38
N TRP A 334 14.85 -1.31 11.99
CA TRP A 334 15.79 -2.28 12.55
C TRP A 334 15.67 -2.43 14.06
N GLN A 335 14.83 -1.63 14.74
CA GLN A 335 14.55 -1.75 16.17
C GLN A 335 13.52 -2.88 16.46
N VAL A 336 13.82 -4.08 15.98
CA VAL A 336 13.01 -5.30 16.14
C VAL A 336 13.91 -6.46 16.63
N PRO A 337 13.35 -7.55 17.17
CA PRO A 337 14.13 -8.71 17.59
C PRO A 337 14.98 -9.30 16.45
N PRO A 338 16.14 -9.93 16.74
CA PRO A 338 17.04 -10.49 15.72
C PRO A 338 16.37 -11.48 14.76
N SER A 339 15.40 -12.26 15.26
CA SER A 339 14.63 -13.23 14.47
C SER A 339 13.76 -12.57 13.40
N ILE A 340 13.35 -11.32 13.60
CA ILE A 340 12.62 -10.50 12.62
C ILE A 340 13.60 -9.72 11.75
N GLN A 341 14.71 -9.20 12.31
CA GLN A 341 15.74 -8.48 11.54
C GLN A 341 16.32 -9.33 10.41
N GLN A 342 16.49 -10.63 10.62
CA GLN A 342 17.02 -11.56 9.61
C GLN A 342 16.03 -11.88 8.47
N LEU A 343 14.76 -11.50 8.59
CA LEU A 343 13.78 -11.75 7.54
C LEU A 343 14.06 -10.84 6.34
N PRO A 344 13.89 -11.36 5.10
CA PRO A 344 13.90 -10.54 3.90
C PRO A 344 12.97 -9.34 4.05
N PHE A 345 13.47 -8.15 3.76
CA PHE A 345 12.72 -6.90 3.86
C PHE A 345 12.28 -6.47 2.46
N LEU A 346 10.99 -6.64 2.19
CA LEU A 346 10.41 -6.51 0.85
C LEU A 346 9.51 -5.28 0.76
N PRO A 347 9.28 -4.72 -0.44
CA PRO A 347 8.52 -3.48 -0.60
C PRO A 347 7.02 -3.66 -0.32
N SER A 348 6.44 -4.84 -0.58
CA SER A 348 4.99 -5.05 -0.47
C SER A 348 4.60 -6.52 -0.25
N ILE A 349 3.37 -6.77 0.21
CA ILE A 349 2.78 -8.11 0.31
C ILE A 349 2.74 -8.78 -1.07
N GLU A 350 2.42 -8.02 -2.11
CA GLU A 350 2.39 -8.46 -3.51
C GLU A 350 3.77 -8.99 -3.94
N SER A 351 4.84 -8.21 -3.70
CA SER A 351 6.22 -8.64 -3.99
C SER A 351 6.61 -9.89 -3.21
N ALA A 352 6.24 -9.96 -1.93
CA ALA A 352 6.50 -11.13 -1.10
C ALA A 352 5.78 -12.38 -1.59
N TYR A 353 4.51 -12.26 -1.98
CA TYR A 353 3.72 -13.37 -2.51
C TYR A 353 4.31 -13.91 -3.81
N GLU A 354 4.66 -13.02 -4.75
CA GLU A 354 5.25 -13.36 -6.05
C GLU A 354 6.63 -14.01 -5.91
N GLN A 355 7.41 -13.62 -4.89
CA GLN A 355 8.67 -14.29 -4.56
C GLN A 355 8.47 -15.68 -3.95
N GLY A 356 7.26 -16.03 -3.53
CA GLY A 356 6.94 -17.32 -2.92
C GLY A 356 6.93 -17.30 -1.39
N TYR A 357 7.01 -16.14 -0.74
CA TYR A 357 6.81 -16.05 0.71
C TYR A 357 5.34 -16.32 1.05
N ARG A 358 5.13 -17.06 2.15
CA ARG A 358 3.80 -17.52 2.60
C ARG A 358 3.50 -17.14 4.04
N ARG A 359 4.45 -16.51 4.72
CA ARG A 359 4.25 -15.79 5.97
C ARG A 359 4.75 -14.37 5.80
N VAL A 360 3.93 -13.39 6.09
CA VAL A 360 4.30 -11.99 5.85
C VAL A 360 4.01 -11.16 7.09
N VAL A 361 5.06 -10.56 7.64
CA VAL A 361 4.94 -9.59 8.72
C VAL A 361 4.67 -8.21 8.11
N PHE A 362 3.54 -7.60 8.48
CA PHE A 362 3.09 -6.32 7.94
C PHE A 362 2.71 -5.32 9.03
N GLU A 363 2.64 -4.03 8.67
CA GLU A 363 2.15 -2.96 9.54
C GLU A 363 0.73 -2.54 9.10
N PRO A 364 -0.30 -2.68 9.94
CA PRO A 364 -1.69 -2.49 9.50
C PRO A 364 -2.03 -1.09 9.03
N THR A 365 -1.45 -0.07 9.65
CA THR A 365 -1.73 1.34 9.35
C THR A 365 -1.55 1.67 7.87
N TYR A 366 -0.61 1.00 7.19
CA TYR A 366 -0.23 1.26 5.81
C TYR A 366 -0.68 0.16 4.84
N THR A 367 -1.41 -0.84 5.33
CA THR A 367 -1.82 -1.99 4.52
C THR A 367 -3.33 -1.94 4.30
N PRO A 368 -3.82 -1.77 3.05
CA PRO A 368 -5.25 -1.73 2.77
C PRO A 368 -5.94 -3.05 3.13
N SER A 369 -7.12 -2.96 3.73
CA SER A 369 -7.89 -4.13 4.16
C SER A 369 -8.34 -5.04 3.01
N GLU A 370 -8.53 -4.50 1.80
CA GLU A 370 -8.79 -5.30 0.59
C GLU A 370 -7.63 -6.24 0.26
N LEU A 371 -6.40 -5.76 0.43
CA LEU A 371 -5.19 -6.53 0.20
C LEU A 371 -5.07 -7.66 1.23
N LEU A 372 -5.43 -7.37 2.49
CA LEU A 372 -5.49 -8.39 3.53
C LEU A 372 -6.50 -9.48 3.16
N LEU A 373 -7.68 -9.12 2.68
CA LEU A 373 -8.72 -10.08 2.29
C LEU A 373 -8.30 -10.94 1.09
N GLU A 374 -7.61 -10.34 0.12
CA GLU A 374 -7.10 -11.03 -1.05
C GLU A 374 -6.02 -12.05 -0.66
N TYR A 375 -4.96 -11.60 0.00
CA TYR A 375 -3.79 -12.45 0.24
C TYR A 375 -3.94 -13.38 1.44
N SER A 376 -4.82 -13.09 2.41
CA SER A 376 -5.04 -13.97 3.57
C SER A 376 -5.57 -15.36 3.21
N LYS A 377 -6.08 -15.56 1.98
CA LYS A 377 -6.52 -16.87 1.47
C LYS A 377 -5.36 -17.81 1.14
N GLU A 378 -4.19 -17.25 0.85
CA GLU A 378 -3.00 -18.01 0.41
C GLU A 378 -1.75 -17.76 1.26
N VAL A 379 -1.75 -16.66 2.02
CA VAL A 379 -0.63 -16.20 2.84
C VAL A 379 -1.09 -16.06 4.28
N MET A 380 -0.23 -16.45 5.21
CA MET A 380 -0.41 -16.14 6.61
C MET A 380 0.13 -14.74 6.92
N LEU A 381 -0.76 -13.79 7.13
CA LEU A 381 -0.42 -12.39 7.42
C LEU A 381 -0.36 -12.19 8.94
N ILE A 382 0.76 -11.66 9.41
CA ILE A 382 1.09 -11.55 10.83
C ILE A 382 1.34 -10.08 11.14
N SER A 383 0.68 -9.55 12.15
CA SER A 383 0.82 -8.13 12.50
C SER A 383 0.86 -7.90 14.01
N GLY A 384 1.64 -6.90 14.41
CA GLY A 384 1.63 -6.30 15.74
C GLY A 384 1.09 -4.87 15.67
N THR A 385 0.24 -4.49 16.62
CA THR A 385 -0.29 -3.13 16.75
C THR A 385 -0.33 -2.67 18.20
N TYR A 386 -0.53 -1.36 18.40
CA TYR A 386 -0.97 -0.84 19.67
C TYR A 386 -2.46 -1.14 19.87
N GLY A 387 -2.83 -1.47 21.10
CA GLY A 387 -4.17 -1.95 21.47
C GLY A 387 -4.04 -3.27 22.21
N SER A 388 -4.85 -3.51 23.23
CA SER A 388 -4.69 -4.70 24.11
C SER A 388 -5.99 -5.44 24.37
N ASP A 389 -7.04 -5.04 23.67
CA ASP A 389 -8.37 -5.65 23.69
C ASP A 389 -8.65 -6.19 22.29
N VAL A 390 -9.31 -7.34 22.19
CA VAL A 390 -9.60 -8.00 20.90
C VAL A 390 -10.30 -7.04 19.93
N ASP A 391 -11.30 -6.30 20.40
CA ASP A 391 -12.09 -5.38 19.58
C ASP A 391 -11.24 -4.20 19.05
N ASP A 392 -10.38 -3.64 19.92
CA ASP A 392 -9.51 -2.50 19.58
C ASP A 392 -8.45 -2.91 18.55
N ILE A 393 -7.90 -4.11 18.71
CA ILE A 393 -6.93 -4.67 17.76
C ILE A 393 -7.62 -4.93 16.41
N PHE A 394 -8.80 -5.55 16.42
CA PHE A 394 -9.58 -5.80 15.19
C PHE A 394 -9.83 -4.49 14.44
N MET A 395 -10.30 -3.45 15.13
CA MET A 395 -10.54 -2.14 14.52
C MET A 395 -9.28 -1.47 14.01
N THR A 396 -8.21 -1.50 14.78
CA THR A 396 -6.96 -0.83 14.41
C THR A 396 -6.36 -1.48 13.17
N VAL A 397 -6.44 -2.81 13.05
CA VAL A 397 -5.88 -3.53 11.90
C VAL A 397 -6.66 -3.23 10.62
N PHE A 398 -7.99 -3.08 10.72
CA PHE A 398 -8.86 -2.96 9.54
C PHE A 398 -9.31 -1.52 9.22
N ARG A 399 -8.73 -0.53 9.91
CA ARG A 399 -9.02 0.89 9.70
C ARG A 399 -8.54 1.43 8.34
N SER A 400 -7.51 0.81 7.76
CA SER A 400 -6.95 1.22 6.47
C SER A 400 -7.62 0.46 5.32
N GLY A 401 -7.88 1.14 4.20
CA GLY A 401 -8.55 0.57 3.03
C GLY A 401 -9.97 1.11 2.81
N ARG A 402 -10.70 0.46 1.91
CA ARG A 402 -12.07 0.81 1.49
C ARG A 402 -12.97 -0.42 1.38
N LEU A 403 -12.68 -1.48 2.15
CA LEU A 403 -13.62 -2.59 2.29
C LEU A 403 -14.98 -2.06 2.68
N ARG A 404 -16.03 -2.59 2.02
CA ARG A 404 -17.41 -2.18 2.30
C ARG A 404 -17.86 -2.63 3.68
N ARG A 405 -17.35 -3.76 4.15
CA ARG A 405 -17.64 -4.34 5.47
C ARG A 405 -16.36 -4.96 6.02
N GLU A 406 -15.86 -4.42 7.12
CA GLU A 406 -14.68 -4.95 7.82
C GLU A 406 -14.94 -6.35 8.37
N SER A 407 -16.21 -6.70 8.63
CA SER A 407 -16.60 -8.05 9.04
C SER A 407 -16.30 -9.12 7.97
N ASP A 408 -16.14 -8.75 6.70
CA ASP A 408 -15.76 -9.67 5.63
C ASP A 408 -14.36 -10.30 5.86
N LEU A 409 -13.52 -9.71 6.72
CA LEU A 409 -12.21 -10.25 7.12
C LEU A 409 -12.27 -11.21 8.31
N LEU A 410 -13.36 -11.20 9.08
CA LEU A 410 -13.50 -12.03 10.27
C LEU A 410 -13.33 -13.54 9.99
N PRO A 411 -13.80 -14.11 8.86
CA PRO A 411 -13.48 -15.48 8.48
C PRO A 411 -11.99 -15.77 8.32
N GLU A 412 -11.20 -14.79 7.90
CA GLU A 412 -9.77 -14.94 7.63
C GLU A 412 -8.93 -14.82 8.92
N VAL A 413 -9.49 -14.22 9.98
CA VAL A 413 -8.83 -14.11 11.29
C VAL A 413 -8.72 -15.47 11.95
N ILE A 414 -7.49 -15.99 12.12
CA ILE A 414 -7.22 -17.21 12.87
C ILE A 414 -7.27 -16.93 14.38
N ALA A 415 -6.60 -15.86 14.80
CA ALA A 415 -6.54 -15.45 16.20
C ALA A 415 -6.23 -13.95 16.36
N ILE A 416 -6.73 -13.38 17.45
CA ILE A 416 -6.40 -12.03 17.91
C ILE A 416 -5.97 -12.14 19.37
N LEU A 417 -4.75 -11.72 19.69
CA LEU A 417 -4.23 -11.69 21.05
C LEU A 417 -3.86 -10.28 21.47
N GLY A 418 -4.59 -9.74 22.45
CA GLY A 418 -4.20 -8.56 23.19
C GLY A 418 -3.43 -8.91 24.46
N ALA A 419 -2.29 -8.25 24.66
CA ALA A 419 -1.48 -8.40 25.87
C ALA A 419 -1.48 -7.12 26.70
N LYS A 420 -1.88 -7.24 27.96
CA LYS A 420 -1.79 -6.18 28.97
C LYS A 420 -0.67 -6.53 29.94
N ASN A 421 0.40 -5.72 29.93
CA ASN A 421 1.53 -5.92 30.83
C ASN A 421 1.28 -5.23 32.17
N VAL A 422 1.03 -6.03 33.21
CA VAL A 422 0.70 -5.56 34.57
C VAL A 422 1.92 -5.72 35.50
N PRO A 423 2.41 -4.64 36.12
CA PRO A 423 3.45 -4.72 37.12
C PRO A 423 2.98 -5.45 38.38
N THR A 424 3.81 -6.35 38.91
CA THR A 424 3.59 -7.08 40.17
C THR A 424 4.85 -6.96 41.05
N LYS A 425 4.76 -7.40 42.30
CA LYS A 425 5.92 -7.44 43.21
C LYS A 425 7.07 -8.33 42.71
N LEU A 426 6.76 -9.33 41.88
CA LEU A 426 7.74 -10.31 41.36
C LEU A 426 8.20 -10.00 39.93
N GLY A 427 7.77 -8.87 39.36
CA GLY A 427 8.03 -8.49 37.97
C GLY A 427 6.75 -8.24 37.19
N THR A 428 6.81 -8.26 35.86
CA THR A 428 5.65 -8.00 35.00
C THR A 428 4.94 -9.30 34.65
N VAL A 429 3.61 -9.32 34.79
CA VAL A 429 2.75 -10.41 34.34
C VAL A 429 1.93 -9.96 33.13
N MET A 430 1.79 -10.84 32.15
CA MET A 430 0.93 -10.61 30.99
C MET A 430 -0.49 -11.09 31.28
N VAL A 431 -1.46 -10.18 31.19
CA VAL A 431 -2.89 -10.49 31.19
C VAL A 431 -3.36 -10.55 29.74
N SER A 432 -4.04 -11.62 29.38
CA SER A 432 -4.31 -11.98 27.97
C SER A 432 -5.78 -11.82 27.60
N ASP A 433 -6.03 -11.22 26.45
CA ASP A 433 -7.33 -11.21 25.78
C ASP A 433 -7.19 -11.96 24.45
N LEU A 434 -7.71 -13.18 24.35
CA LEU A 434 -7.49 -14.05 23.19
C LEU A 434 -8.80 -14.47 22.54
N TYR A 435 -9.00 -14.04 21.30
CA TYR A 435 -9.97 -14.63 20.39
C TYR A 435 -9.29 -15.69 19.51
N VAL A 436 -9.99 -16.80 19.29
CA VAL A 436 -9.61 -17.85 18.33
C VAL A 436 -10.81 -18.16 17.46
N ARG A 437 -10.59 -18.24 16.15
CA ARG A 437 -11.65 -18.57 15.18
C ARG A 437 -12.36 -19.87 15.56
N PRO A 438 -13.70 -19.88 15.61
CA PRO A 438 -14.46 -21.11 15.75
C PRO A 438 -14.12 -22.12 14.65
N ARG A 439 -14.11 -23.41 14.99
CA ARG A 439 -13.83 -24.48 14.00
C ARG A 439 -15.01 -24.75 13.08
N SER A 440 -16.22 -24.45 13.53
CA SER A 440 -17.42 -24.53 12.71
C SER A 440 -17.53 -23.30 11.84
N ASN A 441 -18.06 -23.47 10.63
CA ASN A 441 -18.48 -22.34 9.82
C ASN A 441 -19.49 -21.50 10.61
N PHE A 442 -19.34 -20.18 10.53
CA PHE A 442 -20.24 -19.22 11.16
C PHE A 442 -20.74 -18.23 10.11
N ALA A 443 -21.94 -17.69 10.33
CA ALA A 443 -22.45 -16.61 9.52
C ALA A 443 -21.66 -15.34 9.84
N VAL A 444 -21.11 -14.69 8.81
CA VAL A 444 -20.41 -13.42 8.97
C VAL A 444 -21.42 -12.35 9.40
N PRO A 445 -21.21 -11.68 10.54
CA PRO A 445 -22.10 -10.61 10.97
C PRO A 445 -22.15 -9.48 9.93
N GLU A 446 -23.36 -9.02 9.59
CA GLU A 446 -23.53 -7.94 8.61
C GLU A 446 -23.20 -6.56 9.19
N GLU A 447 -23.45 -6.38 10.50
CA GLU A 447 -23.22 -5.13 11.24
C GLU A 447 -21.93 -5.21 12.07
N ILE A 448 -21.24 -4.07 12.22
CA ILE A 448 -19.96 -4.01 12.95
C ILE A 448 -20.14 -4.27 14.45
N GLU A 449 -21.26 -3.82 15.04
CA GLU A 449 -21.62 -4.10 16.43
C GLU A 449 -21.82 -5.60 16.67
N ALA A 450 -22.46 -6.29 15.73
CA ALA A 450 -22.63 -7.73 15.77
C ALA A 450 -21.29 -8.47 15.59
N ALA A 451 -20.36 -7.91 14.81
CA ALA A 451 -18.99 -8.43 14.71
C ALA A 451 -18.22 -8.31 16.04
N PHE A 452 -18.32 -7.18 16.75
CA PHE A 452 -17.73 -7.07 18.09
C PHE A 452 -18.36 -8.01 19.10
N GLN A 453 -19.68 -8.15 19.07
CA GLN A 453 -20.36 -9.09 19.94
C GLN A 453 -19.87 -10.52 19.67
N PHE A 454 -19.77 -10.91 18.40
CA PHE A 454 -19.22 -12.19 18.01
C PHE A 454 -17.78 -12.40 18.50
N LEU A 455 -16.90 -11.40 18.36
CA LEU A 455 -15.52 -11.47 18.84
C LEU A 455 -15.48 -11.70 20.36
N ARG A 456 -16.26 -10.95 21.13
CA ARG A 456 -16.33 -11.06 22.60
C ARG A 456 -16.83 -12.41 23.07
N GLU A 457 -17.85 -12.96 22.41
CA GLU A 457 -18.45 -14.27 22.76
C GLU A 457 -17.52 -15.44 22.45
N ASN A 458 -16.59 -15.27 21.51
CA ASN A 458 -15.67 -16.32 21.07
C ASN A 458 -14.24 -16.14 21.63
N ARG A 459 -14.10 -15.35 22.70
CA ARG A 459 -12.84 -15.25 23.46
C ARG A 459 -12.58 -16.53 24.23
N VAL A 460 -11.40 -17.10 24.04
CA VAL A 460 -10.89 -18.26 24.78
C VAL A 460 -10.24 -17.85 26.09
N PHE A 461 -9.63 -16.66 26.13
CA PHE A 461 -9.14 -16.03 27.34
C PHE A 461 -9.72 -14.62 27.42
N GLN A 462 -10.33 -14.31 28.57
CA GLN A 462 -10.92 -13.01 28.86
C GLN A 462 -10.02 -12.32 29.87
N TRP A 463 -9.46 -11.17 29.49
CA TRP A 463 -8.51 -10.45 30.34
C TRP A 463 -9.14 -10.03 31.67
N GLU A 464 -10.46 -9.83 31.70
CA GLU A 464 -11.24 -9.47 32.88
C GLU A 464 -11.11 -10.54 33.98
N GLU A 465 -11.17 -11.81 33.60
CA GLU A 465 -11.08 -12.94 34.54
C GLU A 465 -9.67 -13.07 35.12
N GLU A 466 -8.64 -12.99 34.28
CA GLU A 466 -7.24 -13.02 34.70
C GLU A 466 -6.90 -11.81 35.59
N MET A 467 -7.39 -10.61 35.24
CA MET A 467 -7.20 -9.40 36.03
C MET A 467 -7.83 -9.53 37.42
N LYS A 468 -9.07 -10.04 37.48
CA LYS A 468 -9.76 -10.28 38.75
C LYS A 468 -8.98 -11.25 39.63
N GLN A 469 -8.46 -12.35 39.08
CA GLN A 469 -7.65 -13.31 39.84
C GLN A 469 -6.38 -12.67 40.42
N LEU A 470 -5.71 -11.80 39.67
CA LEU A 470 -4.52 -11.08 40.16
C LEU A 470 -4.85 -10.12 41.32
N ILE A 471 -6.02 -9.47 41.28
CA ILE A 471 -6.49 -8.58 42.35
C ILE A 471 -6.94 -9.40 43.57
N ASP A 472 -7.79 -10.40 43.37
CA ASP A 472 -8.35 -11.25 44.45
C ASP A 472 -7.24 -12.01 45.20
N SER A 473 -6.15 -12.37 44.52
CA SER A 473 -4.97 -13.00 45.13
C SER A 473 -4.01 -12.03 45.83
N ASN A 474 -4.29 -10.72 45.83
CA ASN A 474 -3.39 -9.67 46.32
C ASN A 474 -2.01 -9.67 45.63
N SER A 475 -1.94 -10.20 44.40
CA SER A 475 -0.71 -10.18 43.60
C SER A 475 -0.41 -8.78 43.07
N VAL A 476 -1.47 -8.00 42.82
CA VAL A 476 -1.42 -6.60 42.35
C VAL A 476 -2.51 -5.80 43.06
N ASP A 477 -2.23 -4.51 43.32
CA ASP A 477 -3.22 -3.57 43.83
C ASP A 477 -3.93 -2.79 42.71
N ILE A 478 -5.19 -2.41 42.93
CA ILE A 478 -6.04 -1.72 41.93
C ILE A 478 -5.39 -0.42 41.43
N ASP A 479 -4.78 0.38 42.31
CA ASP A 479 -4.19 1.65 41.91
C ASP A 479 -2.93 1.45 41.06
N THR A 480 -2.18 0.36 41.32
CA THR A 480 -1.04 -0.04 40.47
C THR A 480 -1.51 -0.38 39.05
N VAL A 481 -2.61 -1.13 38.92
CA VAL A 481 -3.19 -1.46 37.60
C VAL A 481 -3.68 -0.19 36.89
N LYS A 482 -4.41 0.68 37.59
CA LYS A 482 -4.91 1.95 37.02
C LYS A 482 -3.76 2.83 36.52
N GLN A 483 -2.66 2.90 37.25
CA GLN A 483 -1.50 3.70 36.83
C GLN A 483 -0.84 3.09 35.59
N ALA A 484 -0.58 1.78 35.60
CA ALA A 484 0.11 1.08 34.52
C ALA A 484 -0.71 1.07 33.21
N LEU A 485 -2.04 0.97 33.31
CA LEU A 485 -2.96 0.82 32.18
C LEU A 485 -3.92 2.01 32.04
N SER A 486 -3.50 3.19 32.51
CA SER A 486 -4.32 4.43 32.52
C SER A 486 -4.87 4.85 31.16
N ARG A 487 -4.21 4.45 30.07
CA ARG A 487 -4.64 4.74 28.68
C ARG A 487 -5.63 3.71 28.13
N ASN A 488 -5.80 2.56 28.79
CA ASN A 488 -6.78 1.56 28.40
C ASN A 488 -8.12 1.85 29.09
N ARG A 489 -9.09 2.36 28.31
CA ARG A 489 -10.41 2.74 28.82
C ARG A 489 -11.19 1.55 29.37
N ALA A 490 -11.15 0.40 28.70
CA ALA A 490 -11.86 -0.81 29.14
C ALA A 490 -11.37 -1.27 30.53
N VAL A 491 -10.05 -1.21 30.78
CA VAL A 491 -9.47 -1.50 32.09
C VAL A 491 -9.93 -0.50 33.15
N VAL A 492 -9.90 0.80 32.84
CA VAL A 492 -10.33 1.85 33.78
C VAL A 492 -11.80 1.68 34.17
N GLU A 493 -12.67 1.43 33.20
CA GLU A 493 -14.11 1.20 33.41
C GLU A 493 -14.35 -0.07 34.24
N TYR A 494 -13.68 -1.17 33.90
CA TYR A 494 -13.77 -2.43 34.64
C TYR A 494 -13.35 -2.28 36.11
N LEU A 495 -12.22 -1.62 36.38
CA LEU A 495 -11.75 -1.40 37.75
C LEU A 495 -12.70 -0.50 38.57
N ALA A 496 -13.39 0.44 37.93
CA ALA A 496 -14.42 1.24 38.59
C ALA A 496 -15.62 0.38 39.03
N THR A 497 -16.06 -0.56 38.18
CA THR A 497 -17.15 -1.49 38.52
C THR A 497 -16.78 -2.44 39.66
N LEU A 498 -15.56 -2.99 39.64
CA LEU A 498 -15.03 -3.82 40.73
C LEU A 498 -14.98 -3.05 42.06
N SER A 499 -14.42 -1.84 42.04
CA SER A 499 -14.32 -1.00 43.25
C SER A 499 -15.70 -0.70 43.85
N GLY A 500 -16.70 -0.42 43.00
CA GLY A 500 -18.08 -0.19 43.43
C GLY A 500 -18.75 -1.42 44.03
N ALA A 501 -18.50 -2.61 43.46
CA ALA A 501 -19.03 -3.87 43.98
C ALA A 501 -18.41 -4.25 45.34
N THR A 502 -17.12 -4.04 45.52
CA THR A 502 -16.44 -4.30 46.80
C THR A 502 -16.96 -3.37 47.91
N GLN A 503 -17.15 -2.08 47.61
CA GLN A 503 -17.73 -1.14 48.57
C GLN A 503 -19.19 -1.46 48.94
N ALA A 504 -19.97 -1.99 48.01
CA ALA A 504 -21.35 -2.43 48.28
C ALA A 504 -21.38 -3.66 49.20
N ASN A 505 -20.49 -4.64 48.97
CA ASN A 505 -20.38 -5.83 49.81
C ASN A 505 -19.88 -5.52 51.23
N ASP A 506 -18.90 -4.62 51.38
CA ASP A 506 -18.42 -4.18 52.70
C ASP A 506 -19.50 -3.43 53.50
N ARG A 507 -20.41 -2.70 52.84
CA ARG A 507 -21.56 -2.06 53.49
C ARG A 507 -22.59 -3.09 53.94
N LEU A 508 -22.83 -4.13 53.16
CA LEU A 508 -23.74 -5.22 53.51
C LEU A 508 -23.19 -6.11 54.63
N ALA A 509 -21.88 -6.32 54.70
CA ALA A 509 -21.25 -7.10 55.77
C ALA A 509 -21.13 -6.34 57.11
N ARG A 510 -21.30 -5.02 57.11
CA ARG A 510 -21.30 -4.16 58.30
C ARG A 510 -22.71 -3.78 58.79
N ALA A 511 -23.74 -4.10 58.01
CA ALA A 511 -25.15 -3.98 58.38
C ALA A 511 -25.62 -5.31 58.97
#